data_AF-A0AB74LX54-F1
#
_entry.id   AF-A0AB74LX54-F1
#
_cell.length_a   1.000
_cell.length_b   1.000
_cell.length_c   1.000
_cell.angle_alpha   90.00
_cell.angle_beta   90.00
_cell.angle_gamma   90.00
#
_symmetry.space_group_name_H-M   'P 1'
#
loop_
_entity.id
_entity.type
_entity.pdbx_description
1 polymer ?
#
loop_
_entity_poly.entity_id
_entity_poly.type
_entity_poly.pdbx_seq_one_letter_code
_entity_poly.pdbx_strand_id
1 'polypeptide(L)'
;SKPLREYRIISNNARTMLGTIYLPAGRLIIDGSAAVSDQSAYTVIVVQLLDLYDGPTLYLNANYDATSVPVPKGVGPVNGKVVLTQ
;
A
#
# COMPACT_ATOMS: atom_id res chain seq x y z
N SER A 1 11.74 21.12 -12.39
CA SER A 1 11.92 19.97 -11.48
C SER A 1 12.25 18.73 -12.30
N LYS A 2 12.98 17.76 -11.74
CA LYS A 2 13.21 16.46 -12.42
C LYS A 2 11.87 15.70 -12.46
N PRO A 3 11.50 15.05 -13.59
CA PRO A 3 10.28 14.24 -13.64
C PRO A 3 10.36 13.08 -12.64
N LEU A 4 9.21 12.72 -12.04
CA LEU A 4 9.12 11.57 -11.14
C LEU A 4 9.40 10.29 -11.91
N ARG A 5 10.12 9.35 -11.29
CA ARG A 5 10.24 8.01 -11.86
C ARG A 5 8.91 7.27 -11.67
N GLU A 6 8.40 6.72 -12.75
CA GLU A 6 7.10 6.03 -12.77
C GLU A 6 7.27 4.52 -12.59
N TYR A 7 6.36 3.93 -11.82
CA TYR A 7 6.23 2.50 -11.58
C TYR A 7 4.78 2.10 -11.76
N ARG A 8 4.52 1.00 -12.46
CA ARG A 8 3.16 0.59 -12.85
C ARG A 8 2.85 -0.82 -12.39
N ILE A 9 1.67 -1.02 -11.80
CA ILE A 9 1.07 -2.33 -11.56
C ILE A 9 -0.15 -2.44 -12.47
N ILE A 10 -0.01 -3.25 -13.51
CA ILE A 10 -1.02 -3.42 -14.57
C ILE A 10 -1.68 -4.81 -14.59
N SER A 11 -1.32 -5.66 -13.63
CA SER A 11 -1.81 -7.03 -13.58
C SER A 11 -3.20 -7.09 -12.98
N ASN A 12 -4.14 -7.66 -13.72
CA ASN A 12 -5.48 -7.99 -13.20
C ASN A 12 -5.47 -9.13 -12.17
N ASN A 13 -4.33 -9.79 -11.96
CA ASN A 13 -4.18 -10.85 -10.97
C ASN A 13 -3.27 -10.43 -9.79
N ALA A 14 -3.07 -9.13 -9.57
CA ALA A 14 -2.34 -8.60 -8.42
C ALA A 14 -3.18 -8.65 -7.10
N ARG A 15 -3.81 -9.80 -6.82
CA ARG A 15 -4.67 -9.99 -5.63
C ARG A 15 -3.89 -9.96 -4.32
N THR A 16 -2.61 -10.34 -4.36
CA THR A 16 -1.71 -10.34 -3.21
C THR A 16 -0.50 -9.43 -3.47
N MET A 17 -0.36 -8.39 -2.64
CA MET A 17 0.74 -7.43 -2.60
C MET A 17 1.18 -7.22 -1.15
N LEU A 18 1.79 -8.25 -0.58
CA LEU A 18 2.14 -8.28 0.82
C LEU A 18 3.46 -7.52 1.10
N GLY A 19 3.46 -6.65 2.12
CA GLY A 19 4.69 -5.99 2.60
C GLY A 19 4.74 -4.48 2.33
N THR A 20 5.87 -3.98 1.84
CA THR A 20 6.12 -2.53 1.69
C THR A 20 6.60 -2.17 0.29
N ILE A 21 5.96 -1.16 -0.30
CA ILE A 21 6.42 -0.46 -1.50
C ILE A 21 7.04 0.87 -1.05
N TYR A 22 8.36 1.01 -1.23
CA TYR A 22 9.10 2.20 -0.78
C TYR A 22 9.69 2.94 -1.98
N LEU A 23 8.97 3.98 -2.44
CA LEU A 23 9.29 4.82 -3.58
C LEU A 23 9.09 6.31 -3.23
N PRO A 24 9.79 6.86 -2.23
CA PRO A 24 9.48 8.17 -1.63
C PRO A 24 9.59 9.38 -2.58
N ALA A 25 10.29 9.23 -3.71
CA ALA A 25 10.41 10.24 -4.78
C ALA A 25 9.85 9.71 -6.12
N GLY A 26 9.00 8.69 -6.07
CA GLY A 26 8.44 8.00 -7.22
C GLY A 26 6.93 8.20 -7.34
N ARG A 27 6.45 7.98 -8.55
CA ARG A 27 5.03 7.90 -8.89
C ARG A 27 4.64 6.43 -9.05
N LEU A 28 3.69 5.96 -8.25
CA LEU A 28 3.10 4.63 -8.40
C LEU A 28 1.76 4.76 -9.11
N ILE A 29 1.58 3.93 -10.13
CA ILE A 29 0.37 3.88 -10.95
C ILE A 29 -0.21 2.48 -10.82
N ILE A 30 -1.47 2.37 -10.39
CA ILE A 30 -2.23 1.13 -10.41
C ILE A 30 -3.25 1.23 -11.55
N ASP A 31 -3.13 0.32 -12.51
CA ASP A 31 -3.82 0.42 -13.79
C ASP A 31 -4.21 -0.99 -14.25
N GLY A 32 -5.15 -1.58 -13.51
CA GLY A 32 -5.76 -2.87 -13.80
C GLY A 32 -7.27 -2.76 -13.59
N SER A 33 -8.05 -3.68 -14.15
CA SER A 33 -9.52 -3.63 -14.09
C SER A 33 -10.12 -4.52 -12.99
N ALA A 34 -9.28 -5.20 -12.21
CA ALA A 34 -9.68 -6.07 -11.11
C ALA A 34 -9.24 -5.49 -9.74
N ALA A 35 -9.80 -6.02 -8.65
CA ALA A 35 -9.34 -5.67 -7.32
C ALA A 35 -7.85 -6.00 -7.12
N VAL A 36 -7.14 -5.07 -6.47
CA VAL A 36 -5.70 -5.14 -6.23
C VAL A 36 -5.45 -5.21 -4.73
N SER A 37 -4.59 -6.14 -4.32
CA SER A 37 -4.17 -6.33 -2.93
C SER A 37 -5.27 -6.74 -1.93
N ASP A 38 -6.43 -7.15 -2.41
CA ASP A 38 -7.57 -7.55 -1.57
C ASP A 38 -7.31 -8.80 -0.72
N GLN A 39 -6.38 -9.67 -1.15
CA GLN A 39 -5.96 -10.87 -0.44
C GLN A 39 -4.68 -10.68 0.38
N SER A 40 -4.15 -9.45 0.43
CA SER A 40 -3.00 -9.14 1.27
C SER A 40 -3.41 -9.03 2.74
N ALA A 41 -2.63 -9.63 3.64
CA ALA A 41 -2.79 -9.36 5.08
C ALA A 41 -2.52 -7.88 5.40
N TYR A 42 -1.48 -7.30 4.79
CA TYR A 42 -1.21 -5.87 4.80
C TYR A 42 -0.39 -5.39 3.61
N THR A 43 -0.48 -4.09 3.32
CA THR A 43 0.38 -3.41 2.34
C THR A 43 0.66 -1.99 2.82
N VAL A 44 1.94 -1.63 2.89
CA VAL A 44 2.40 -0.28 3.21
C VAL A 44 2.94 0.35 1.93
N ILE A 45 2.42 1.52 1.56
CA ILE A 45 2.84 2.24 0.36
C ILE A 45 3.39 3.60 0.78
N VAL A 46 4.68 3.83 0.51
CA VAL A 46 5.35 5.11 0.69
C VAL A 46 5.75 5.62 -0.68
N VAL A 47 5.00 6.58 -1.21
CA VAL A 47 5.17 7.14 -2.56
C VAL A 47 5.00 8.65 -2.53
N GLN A 48 5.56 9.34 -3.53
CA GLN A 48 5.30 10.77 -3.69
C GLN A 48 3.94 11.03 -4.33
N LEU A 49 3.56 10.18 -5.28
CA LEU A 49 2.28 10.26 -5.98
C LEU A 49 1.75 8.85 -6.21
N LEU A 50 0.45 8.67 -5.95
CA LEU A 50 -0.30 7.45 -6.24
C LEU A 50 -1.45 7.80 -7.18
N ASP A 51 -1.50 7.16 -8.34
CA ASP A 51 -2.61 7.28 -9.28
C ASP A 51 -3.28 5.92 -9.48
N LEU A 52 -4.62 5.93 -9.53
CA LEU A 52 -5.45 4.77 -9.83
C LEU A 52 -6.18 5.05 -11.16
N TYR A 53 -5.99 4.19 -12.17
CA TYR A 53 -6.59 4.29 -13.50
C TYR A 53 -7.45 3.07 -13.81
N ASP A 54 -8.50 3.23 -14.62
CA ASP A 54 -9.42 2.18 -15.09
C ASP A 54 -10.25 1.43 -14.01
N GLY A 55 -10.51 2.10 -12.89
CA GLY A 55 -11.47 1.64 -11.87
C GLY A 55 -11.06 0.48 -10.94
N PRO A 56 -9.77 0.09 -10.75
CA PRO A 56 -9.41 -0.89 -9.75
C PRO A 56 -9.72 -0.34 -8.37
N THR A 57 -10.28 -1.20 -7.53
CA THR A 57 -10.27 -0.94 -6.09
C THR A 57 -8.94 -1.44 -5.54
N LEU A 58 -8.12 -0.51 -5.05
CA LEU A 58 -6.92 -0.81 -4.27
C LEU A 58 -7.31 -1.04 -2.82
N TYR A 59 -7.04 -2.24 -2.30
CA TYR A 59 -7.30 -2.60 -0.90
C TYR A 59 -6.05 -2.42 -0.06
N LEU A 60 -6.16 -1.65 1.02
CA LEU A 60 -5.11 -1.45 2.01
C LEU A 60 -5.55 -2.06 3.33
N ASN A 61 -5.13 -3.28 3.56
CA ASN A 61 -5.34 -3.98 4.82
C ASN A 61 -4.21 -3.65 5.81
N ALA A 62 -4.50 -3.80 7.11
CA ALA A 62 -3.57 -3.58 8.20
C ALA A 62 -3.55 -4.75 9.20
N ASN A 63 -3.81 -5.97 8.71
CA ASN A 63 -3.79 -7.18 9.54
C ASN A 63 -2.36 -7.73 9.62
N TYR A 64 -1.53 -7.01 10.38
CA TYR A 64 -0.12 -7.31 10.55
C TYR A 64 0.14 -8.67 11.19
N ASP A 65 -0.79 -9.17 12.01
CA ASP A 65 -0.65 -10.45 12.73
C ASP A 65 -1.05 -11.67 11.88
N ALA A 66 -1.71 -11.47 10.73
CA ALA A 66 -2.14 -12.57 9.85
C ALA A 66 -1.05 -13.06 8.89
N THR A 67 0.21 -12.67 9.09
CA THR A 67 1.32 -13.02 8.23
C THR A 67 2.64 -13.03 8.99
N SER A 68 3.60 -13.82 8.49
CA SER A 68 4.98 -13.81 9.00
C SER A 68 5.84 -12.71 8.37
N VAL A 69 5.30 -11.91 7.44
CA VAL A 69 6.07 -10.84 6.81
C VAL A 69 6.29 -9.72 7.85
N PRO A 70 7.55 -9.31 8.09
CA PRO A 70 7.86 -8.35 9.15
C PRO A 70 7.17 -7.00 8.96
N VAL A 71 6.57 -6.52 10.03
CA VAL A 71 5.98 -5.19 10.08
C VAL A 71 7.09 -4.14 10.06
N PRO A 72 7.07 -3.17 9.13
CA PRO A 72 8.04 -2.10 9.15
C PRO A 72 7.96 -1.30 10.46
N LYS A 73 9.10 -0.78 10.92
CA LYS A 73 9.14 0.02 12.15
C LYS A 73 8.25 1.26 11.99
N GLY A 74 7.30 1.43 12.91
CA GLY A 74 6.46 2.64 12.98
C GLY A 74 5.17 2.62 12.14
N VAL A 75 4.87 1.54 11.43
CA VAL A 75 3.62 1.42 10.63
C VAL A 75 2.64 0.37 11.17
N GLY A 76 3.09 -0.48 12.11
CA GLY A 76 2.23 -1.39 12.87
C GLY A 76 1.43 -0.68 13.98
N PRO A 77 0.63 -1.43 14.76
CA PRO A 77 -0.07 -0.89 15.91
C PRO A 77 0.92 -0.20 16.85
N VAL A 78 0.85 1.13 16.90
CA VAL A 78 1.57 1.89 17.91
C VAL A 78 0.77 1.74 19.20
N ASN A 79 1.37 1.17 20.24
CA ASN A 79 0.80 1.10 21.59
C ASN A 79 0.68 2.49 22.26
N GLY A 80 0.31 3.51 21.47
CA GLY A 80 -0.09 4.82 21.95
C GLY A 80 -1.48 4.67 22.55
N LYS A 81 -1.57 4.82 23.86
CA LYS A 81 -2.83 4.95 24.59
C LYS A 81 -3.61 6.09 23.92
N VAL A 82 -4.68 5.78 23.19
CA VAL A 82 -5.60 6.80 22.65
C VAL A 82 -6.31 7.38 23.86
N VAL A 83 -5.88 8.56 24.31
CA VAL A 83 -6.55 9.30 25.37
C VAL A 83 -7.46 10.32 24.71
N LEU A 84 -8.77 10.15 24.89
CA LEU A 84 -9.74 11.21 24.64
C LEU A 84 -9.74 12.12 25.86
N THR A 85 -9.23 13.35 25.70
CA THR A 85 -9.41 14.42 26.69
C THR A 85 -10.61 15.25 26.26
N GLN A 86 -11.57 15.41 27.18
CA GLN A 86 -12.74 16.29 27.02
C GLN A 86 -12.47 17.63 27.71
#